data_AF-A0A8T3V6D6-F1
#
_entry.id   AF-A0A8T3V6D6-F1
#
_cell.length_a   1.000
_cell.length_b   1.000
_cell.length_c   1.000
_cell.angle_alpha   90.00
_cell.angle_beta   90.00
_cell.angle_gamma   90.00
#
_symmetry.space_group_name_H-M   'P 1'
#
loop_
_entity.id
_entity.type
_entity.pdbx_description
1 polymer ?
#
loop_
_entity_poly.entity_id
_entity_poly.type
_entity_poly.pdbx_seq_one_letter_code
_entity_poly.pdbx_strand_id
1 'polypeptide(L)'
;MVQIYPGTSQVAQNRRNFTNPEYELEKLREISDEDVVKILGHKAPGEEYKSVHPPLDEMDEPDDSVRELVAPIDGAKAGDRIRYIQFVDSMYFAPAQPFLRARSYLCRFRGIDT
;
A
#
# COMPACT_ATOMS: atom_id res chain seq x y z
N MET A 1 13.96 18.66 3.96
CA MET A 1 14.36 17.25 3.77
C MET A 1 14.02 16.48 5.04
N VAL A 2 13.15 15.47 4.97
CA VAL A 2 12.69 14.71 6.15
C VAL A 2 13.80 13.76 6.59
N GLN A 3 14.08 13.67 7.90
CA GLN A 3 15.21 12.86 8.41
C GLN A 3 14.94 11.35 8.40
N ILE A 4 13.67 10.92 8.54
CA ILE A 4 13.15 9.53 8.47
C ILE A 4 13.74 8.54 9.49
N TYR A 5 15.06 8.30 9.49
CA TYR A 5 15.71 7.32 10.36
C TYR A 5 17.18 7.73 10.66
N PRO A 6 17.64 7.67 11.92
CA PRO A 6 19.01 8.06 12.29
C PRO A 6 20.05 7.00 11.88
N GLY A 7 21.33 7.41 11.86
CA GLY A 7 22.47 6.51 11.69
C GLY A 7 23.22 6.67 10.36
N THR A 8 24.50 6.31 10.37
CA THR A 8 25.46 6.50 9.27
C THR A 8 25.81 5.20 8.51
N SER A 9 25.24 4.06 8.92
CA SER A 9 25.47 2.78 8.26
C SER A 9 24.64 2.62 6.98
N GLN A 10 25.05 1.68 6.12
CA GLN A 10 24.26 1.30 4.93
C GLN A 10 22.84 0.84 5.32
N VAL A 11 22.70 0.09 6.43
CA VAL A 11 21.38 -0.34 6.93
C VAL A 11 20.48 0.85 7.25
N ALA A 12 21.03 1.91 7.87
CA ALA A 12 20.26 3.12 8.17
C ALA A 12 19.87 3.86 6.89
N GLN A 13 20.77 3.93 5.89
CA GLN A 13 20.46 4.53 4.59
C GLN A 13 19.36 3.76 3.85
N ASN A 14 19.42 2.42 3.85
CA ASN A 14 18.38 1.59 3.24
C ASN A 14 17.02 1.82 3.90
N ARG A 15 16.97 1.92 5.23
CA ARG A 15 15.72 2.26 5.96
C ARG A 15 15.14 3.61 5.52
N ARG A 16 15.99 4.62 5.30
CA ARG A 16 15.59 5.92 4.76
C ARG A 16 15.06 5.80 3.33
N ASN A 17 15.79 5.11 2.45
CA ASN A 17 15.41 4.93 1.04
C ASN A 17 14.05 4.22 0.89
N PHE A 18 13.84 3.12 1.62
CA PHE A 18 12.56 2.42 1.62
C PHE A 18 11.39 3.30 2.07
N THR A 19 11.60 4.22 3.01
CA THR A 19 10.53 5.03 3.59
C THR A 19 10.30 6.35 2.83
N ASN A 20 11.33 6.90 2.17
CA ASN A 20 11.22 8.17 1.46
C ASN A 20 10.40 8.02 0.16
N PRO A 21 9.21 8.63 0.03
CA PRO A 21 8.41 8.50 -1.19
C PRO A 21 9.13 9.00 -2.45
N GLU A 22 10.05 9.96 -2.31
CA GLU A 22 10.85 10.52 -3.42
C GLU A 22 12.00 9.60 -3.89
N TYR A 23 12.28 8.52 -3.15
CA TYR A 23 13.28 7.54 -3.57
C TYR A 23 12.61 6.49 -4.47
N GLU A 24 13.12 6.33 -5.69
CA GLU A 24 12.70 5.30 -6.63
C GLU A 24 13.21 3.92 -6.19
N LEU A 25 12.27 2.99 -5.94
CA LEU A 25 12.62 1.62 -5.58
C LEU A 25 13.11 0.87 -6.81
N GLU A 26 14.26 0.20 -6.69
CA GLU A 26 14.85 -0.56 -7.79
C GLU A 26 13.95 -1.75 -8.19
N LYS A 27 13.59 -1.80 -9.48
CA LYS A 27 12.79 -2.87 -10.06
C LYS A 27 13.67 -4.08 -10.39
N LEU A 28 13.55 -5.16 -9.60
CA LEU A 28 14.36 -6.38 -9.77
C LEU A 28 13.73 -7.44 -10.69
N ARG A 29 12.43 -7.31 -11.01
CA ARG A 29 11.69 -8.25 -11.88
C ARG A 29 10.43 -7.60 -12.45
N GLU A 30 9.94 -8.17 -13.54
CA GLU A 30 8.65 -7.87 -14.14
C GLU A 30 7.65 -8.98 -13.78
N ILE A 31 6.42 -8.61 -13.42
CA ILE A 31 5.31 -9.55 -13.16
C ILE A 31 4.08 -8.95 -13.85
N SER A 32 3.35 -9.76 -14.61
CA SER A 32 2.13 -9.30 -15.30
C SER A 32 1.01 -9.01 -14.30
N ASP A 33 0.08 -8.11 -14.66
CA ASP A 33 -1.10 -7.81 -13.82
C ASP A 33 -1.91 -9.07 -13.52
N GLU A 34 -2.06 -9.96 -14.51
CA GLU A 34 -2.73 -11.25 -14.36
C GLU A 34 -2.05 -12.15 -13.32
N ASP A 35 -0.72 -12.22 -13.33
CA ASP A 35 0.03 -13.05 -12.37
C ASP A 35 0.01 -12.44 -10.96
N VAL A 36 0.00 -11.11 -10.83
CA VAL A 36 -0.23 -10.45 -9.53
C VAL A 36 -1.60 -10.83 -8.97
N VAL A 37 -2.66 -10.81 -9.79
CA VAL A 37 -4.01 -11.25 -9.38
C VAL A 37 -3.99 -12.71 -8.89
N LYS A 38 -3.31 -13.60 -9.62
CA LYS A 38 -3.18 -15.02 -9.22
C LYS A 38 -2.41 -15.19 -7.91
N ILE A 39 -1.32 -14.46 -7.71
CA ILE A 39 -0.51 -14.49 -6.47
C ILE A 39 -1.35 -14.02 -5.27
N LEU A 40 -2.16 -12.97 -5.45
CA LEU A 40 -3.03 -12.44 -4.41
C LEU A 40 -4.19 -13.39 -4.07
N GLY A 41 -4.75 -14.08 -5.06
CA GLY A 41 -5.77 -15.11 -4.87
C GLY A 41 -7.15 -14.60 -4.41
N HIS A 42 -7.44 -13.30 -4.53
CA HIS A 42 -8.71 -12.70 -4.07
C HIS A 42 -9.84 -12.73 -5.10
N LYS A 43 -9.49 -12.92 -6.38
CA LYS A 43 -10.38 -12.98 -7.56
C LYS A 43 -9.70 -13.73 -8.71
N ALA A 44 -10.47 -14.24 -9.66
CA ALA A 44 -9.94 -14.78 -10.90
C ALA A 44 -9.56 -13.65 -11.88
N PRO A 45 -8.59 -13.85 -12.81
CA PRO A 45 -8.37 -12.92 -13.91
C PRO A 45 -9.66 -12.65 -14.70
N GLY A 46 -9.96 -11.38 -14.99
CA GLY A 46 -11.18 -10.98 -15.70
C GLY A 46 -12.47 -10.95 -14.87
N GLU A 47 -12.48 -11.44 -13.63
CA GLU A 47 -13.65 -11.27 -12.73
C GLU A 47 -13.83 -9.78 -12.38
N GLU A 48 -15.06 -9.30 -12.20
CA GLU A 48 -15.28 -7.93 -11.70
C GLU A 48 -14.85 -7.78 -10.23
N TYR A 49 -14.52 -6.56 -9.81
CA TYR A 49 -14.32 -6.29 -8.39
C TYR A 49 -15.66 -6.43 -7.66
N LYS A 50 -15.62 -7.08 -6.49
CA LYS A 50 -16.81 -7.23 -5.65
C LYS A 50 -16.84 -6.09 -4.65
N SER A 51 -18.02 -5.51 -4.50
CA SER A 51 -18.26 -4.41 -3.56
C SER A 51 -18.73 -4.91 -2.20
N VAL A 52 -18.42 -4.14 -1.14
CA VAL A 52 -18.93 -4.33 0.23
C VAL A 52 -20.03 -3.32 0.57
N HIS A 53 -20.05 -2.19 -0.14
CA HIS A 53 -21.11 -1.18 -0.10
C HIS A 53 -21.32 -0.59 -1.52
N PRO A 54 -22.41 0.12 -1.80
CA PRO A 54 -22.57 0.86 -3.05
C PRO A 54 -21.44 1.87 -3.27
N PRO A 55 -21.21 2.33 -4.51
CA PRO A 55 -20.31 3.46 -4.78
C PRO A 55 -20.63 4.69 -3.91
N LEU A 56 -19.60 5.44 -3.52
CA LEU A 56 -19.77 6.56 -2.57
C LEU A 56 -20.65 7.70 -3.13
N ASP A 57 -20.69 7.89 -4.45
CA ASP A 57 -21.55 8.88 -5.10
C ASP A 57 -23.03 8.48 -5.15
N GLU A 58 -23.34 7.21 -4.86
CA GLU A 58 -24.70 6.69 -4.68
C GLU A 58 -25.16 6.75 -3.21
N MET A 59 -24.28 7.13 -2.27
CA MET A 59 -24.58 7.19 -0.84
C MET A 59 -25.07 8.58 -0.42
N ASP A 60 -26.18 8.62 0.31
CA ASP A 60 -26.67 9.85 0.95
C ASP A 60 -25.99 10.02 2.31
N GLU A 61 -24.76 10.52 2.27
CA GLU A 61 -23.97 10.70 3.48
C GLU A 61 -24.18 12.09 4.13
N PRO A 62 -24.15 12.20 5.47
CA PRO A 62 -24.33 13.49 6.16
C PRO A 62 -23.18 14.46 5.85
N ASP A 63 -23.43 15.76 5.98
CA ASP A 63 -22.39 16.80 5.84
C ASP A 63 -21.24 16.57 6.84
N ASP A 64 -20.00 16.49 6.34
CA ASP A 64 -18.78 16.23 7.12
C ASP A 64 -17.55 16.89 6.48
N SER A 65 -17.05 17.94 7.12
CA SER A 65 -15.88 18.70 6.69
C SER A 65 -14.61 17.86 6.48
N VAL A 66 -14.41 16.77 7.24
CA VAL A 66 -13.24 15.90 7.08
C VAL A 66 -13.37 15.08 5.81
N ARG A 67 -14.57 14.56 5.52
CA ARG A 67 -14.81 13.77 4.30
C ARG A 67 -14.61 14.61 3.05
N GLU A 68 -15.07 15.86 3.05
CA GLU A 68 -14.89 16.78 1.92
C GLU A 68 -13.42 17.13 1.67
N LEU A 69 -12.61 17.24 2.72
CA LEU A 69 -11.18 17.56 2.61
C LEU A 69 -10.32 16.36 2.21
N VAL A 70 -10.73 15.14 2.56
CA VAL A 70 -9.93 13.92 2.37
C VAL A 70 -10.43 13.11 1.19
N ALA A 71 -9.74 13.25 0.05
CA ALA A 71 -10.09 12.54 -1.17
C ALA A 71 -10.03 11.01 -1.01
N PRO A 72 -11.10 10.25 -1.31
CA PRO A 72 -11.07 8.79 -1.26
C PRO A 72 -10.16 8.20 -2.34
N ILE A 73 -9.55 7.05 -2.06
CA ILE A 73 -8.87 6.23 -3.08
C ILE A 73 -9.91 5.57 -3.99
N ASP A 74 -9.52 5.17 -5.20
CA ASP A 74 -10.48 4.68 -6.20
C ASP A 74 -11.26 3.45 -5.74
N GLY A 75 -10.61 2.51 -5.04
CA GLY A 75 -11.29 1.34 -4.47
C GLY A 75 -12.31 1.71 -3.38
N ALA A 76 -12.08 2.78 -2.61
CA ALA A 76 -13.06 3.26 -1.64
C ALA A 76 -14.27 3.89 -2.34
N LYS A 77 -14.04 4.67 -3.41
CA LYS A 77 -15.12 5.25 -4.24
C LYS A 77 -16.01 4.18 -4.85
N ALA A 78 -15.42 3.10 -5.37
CA ALA A 78 -16.13 1.98 -5.98
C ALA A 78 -16.79 1.02 -4.96
N GLY A 79 -16.45 1.17 -3.67
CA GLY A 79 -16.91 0.30 -2.60
C GLY A 79 -16.28 -1.08 -2.61
N ASP A 80 -15.06 -1.22 -3.12
CA ASP A 80 -14.33 -2.48 -3.18
C ASP A 80 -14.16 -3.12 -1.79
N ARG A 81 -14.18 -4.46 -1.74
CA ARG A 81 -13.83 -5.19 -0.51
C ARG A 81 -12.40 -4.89 -0.07
N ILE A 82 -12.19 -4.74 1.24
CA ILE A 82 -10.85 -4.68 1.85
C ILE A 82 -10.18 -6.07 1.76
N ARG A 83 -8.99 -6.11 1.15
CA ARG A 83 -8.15 -7.32 0.99
C ARG A 83 -6.73 -7.06 1.50
N TYR A 84 -5.88 -8.08 1.48
CA TYR A 84 -4.53 -7.99 2.05
C TYR A 84 -3.47 -8.65 1.16
N ILE A 85 -2.22 -8.30 1.43
CA ILE A 85 -1.03 -9.02 1.00
C ILE A 85 -0.12 -9.18 2.22
N GLN A 86 0.55 -10.32 2.35
CA GLN A 86 1.42 -10.60 3.50
C GLN A 86 2.77 -11.13 3.04
N PHE A 87 3.82 -10.65 3.71
CA PHE A 87 5.20 -11.06 3.45
C PHE A 87 5.82 -11.64 4.72
N VAL A 88 6.72 -12.61 4.55
CA VAL A 88 7.58 -13.13 5.60
C VAL A 88 9.02 -12.82 5.21
N ASP A 89 9.72 -12.06 6.04
CA ASP A 89 11.09 -11.64 5.78
C ASP A 89 12.06 -12.48 6.64
N SER A 90 12.99 -13.16 5.97
CA SER A 90 14.04 -13.90 6.67
C SER A 90 14.95 -12.97 7.46
N MET A 91 15.32 -13.39 8.67
CA MET A 91 16.38 -12.73 9.44
C MET A 91 17.76 -12.85 8.76
N TYR A 92 17.92 -13.83 7.88
CA TYR A 92 19.12 -14.00 7.06
C TYR A 92 19.10 -13.03 5.87
N PHE A 93 19.26 -11.75 6.20
CA PHE A 93 19.55 -10.64 5.27
C PHE A 93 18.48 -10.38 4.19
N ALA A 94 17.19 -10.59 4.51
CA ALA A 94 16.13 -10.12 3.61
C ALA A 94 16.16 -8.58 3.48
N PRO A 95 15.86 -8.03 2.28
CA PRO A 95 16.06 -6.60 1.98
C PRO A 95 15.05 -5.68 2.68
N ALA A 96 13.85 -6.18 2.96
CA ALA A 96 12.84 -5.54 3.80
C ALA A 96 12.70 -6.33 5.11
N GLN A 97 12.12 -5.68 6.13
CA GLN A 97 11.92 -6.25 7.46
C GLN A 97 10.58 -5.72 8.04
N PRO A 98 9.97 -6.38 9.03
CA PRO A 98 8.60 -6.07 9.46
C PRO A 98 8.33 -4.60 9.78
N PHE A 99 9.10 -3.99 10.70
CA PHE A 99 8.94 -2.57 11.04
C PHE A 99 9.32 -1.61 9.91
N LEU A 100 10.21 -2.03 9.00
CA LEU A 100 10.57 -1.23 7.85
C LEU A 100 9.40 -1.15 6.86
N ARG A 101 8.68 -2.25 6.66
CA ARG A 101 7.47 -2.30 5.82
C ARG A 101 6.40 -1.35 6.34
N ALA A 102 5.97 -1.50 7.59
CA ALA A 102 4.92 -0.65 8.16
C ALA A 102 5.22 0.86 8.03
N ARG A 103 6.46 1.27 8.37
CA ARG A 103 6.90 2.67 8.23
C ARG A 103 6.91 3.13 6.78
N SER A 104 7.46 2.31 5.89
CA SER A 104 7.52 2.62 4.46
C SER A 104 6.12 2.76 3.87
N TYR A 105 5.21 1.85 4.22
CA TYR A 105 3.87 1.83 3.66
C TYR A 105 3.09 3.08 4.07
N LEU A 106 3.13 3.47 5.35
CA LEU A 106 2.43 4.67 5.85
C LEU A 106 3.01 5.99 5.31
N CYS A 107 4.23 5.98 4.78
CA CYS A 107 4.82 7.15 4.12
C CYS A 107 4.58 7.19 2.61
N ARG A 108 4.32 6.05 1.96
CA ARG A 108 4.20 5.95 0.49
C ARG A 108 2.79 5.74 -0.02
N PHE A 109 1.93 5.08 0.75
CA PHE A 109 0.60 4.66 0.30
C PHE A 109 -0.51 5.32 1.14
N ARG A 110 -1.63 5.64 0.49
CA ARG A 110 -2.80 6.27 1.11
C ARG A 110 -3.82 5.20 1.52
N GLY A 111 -4.52 5.42 2.64
CA GLY A 111 -5.66 4.59 3.04
C GLY A 111 -5.32 3.12 3.32
N ILE A 112 -4.18 2.86 3.97
CA ILE A 112 -3.70 1.51 4.27
C ILE A 112 -3.89 1.13 5.74
N ASP A 113 -3.90 -0.18 5.99
CA ASP A 113 -3.81 -0.81 7.31
C ASP A 113 -2.62 -1.79 7.29
N THR A 114 -1.66 -1.66 8.21
CA THR A 114 -0.36 -2.36 8.16
C THR A 114 0.25 -2.68 9.52
#